data_AF-A0A330LSV2-F1
#
_entry.id   AF-A0A330LSV2-F1
#
_cell.length_a   1.000
_cell.length_b   1.000
_cell.length_c   1.000
_cell.angle_alpha   90.00
_cell.angle_beta   90.00
_cell.angle_gamma   90.00
#
_symmetry.space_group_name_H-M   'P 1'
#
loop_
_entity.id
_entity.type
_entity.pdbx_description
1 polymer ?
#
loop_
_entity_poly.entity_id
_entity_poly.type
_entity_poly.pdbx_seq_one_letter_code
_entity_poly.pdbx_strand_id
1 'polypeptide(L)' 'MDVLTERLHKYLRVTPRAVSLLALINDTEPKVEFLMDDDIWQQRAFQCHPLLNTETYVLTKRKALIFKATGH' A
#
# COMPACT_ATOMS: atom_id res chain seq x y z
N MET A 1 -0.45 -16.10 15.95
CA MET A 1 -0.73 -14.95 15.06
C MET A 1 -2.09 -15.24 14.43
N ASP A 2 -2.94 -14.24 14.24
CA ASP A 2 -4.22 -14.43 13.57
C ASP A 2 -4.03 -14.52 12.04
N VAL A 3 -4.95 -15.20 11.36
CA VAL A 3 -4.87 -15.51 9.91
C VAL A 3 -4.68 -14.26 9.04
N LEU A 4 -5.26 -13.12 9.46
CA LEU A 4 -5.11 -11.84 8.76
C LEU A 4 -3.65 -11.37 8.77
N THR A 5 -3.01 -11.43 9.93
CA THR A 5 -1.60 -11.06 10.09
C THR A 5 -0.69 -11.95 9.26
N GLU A 6 -0.98 -13.25 9.18
CA GLU A 6 -0.21 -14.18 8.34
C GLU A 6 -0.31 -13.83 6.85
N ARG A 7 -1.50 -13.46 6.37
CA ARG A 7 -1.71 -13.04 4.97
C ARG A 7 -1.02 -11.72 4.66
N LEU A 8 -1.13 -10.72 5.54
CA LEU A 8 -0.45 -9.42 5.38
C LEU A 8 1.06 -9.61 5.25
N HIS A 9 1.65 -10.43 6.13
CA HIS A 9 3.08 -10.70 6.08
C HIS A 9 3.46 -11.50 4.82
N LYS A 10 2.66 -12.50 4.42
CA LYS A 10 2.91 -13.34 3.24
C LYS A 10 2.96 -12.53 1.93
N TYR A 11 1.98 -11.66 1.71
CA TYR A 11 1.83 -10.97 0.42
C TYR A 11 2.44 -9.57 0.41
N LEU A 12 2.29 -8.82 1.51
CA LEU A 12 2.68 -7.41 1.57
C LEU A 12 3.89 -7.16 2.46
N ARG A 13 4.41 -8.17 3.16
CA ARG A 13 5.57 -8.10 4.09
C ARG A 13 5.47 -6.96 5.13
N VAL A 14 4.26 -6.65 5.56
CA VAL A 14 3.99 -5.67 6.62
C VAL A 14 3.29 -6.32 7.80
N THR A 15 3.42 -5.68 8.96
CA THR A 15 2.67 -6.04 10.17
C THR A 15 1.38 -5.24 10.26
N PRO A 16 0.41 -5.67 11.10
CA PRO A 16 -0.73 -4.85 11.44
C PRO A 16 -0.29 -3.46 11.89
N ARG A 17 -1.07 -2.43 11.52
CA ARG A 17 -0.78 -1.00 11.75
C ARG A 17 0.31 -0.39 10.84
N ALA A 18 1.00 -1.18 10.01
CA ALA A 18 1.99 -0.69 9.03
C ALA A 18 1.53 -0.85 7.56
N VAL A 19 0.24 -1.13 7.34
CA VAL A 19 -0.35 -1.26 6.00
C VAL A 19 -0.25 0.07 5.25
N SER A 20 0.18 0.00 3.99
CA SER A 20 0.47 1.16 3.16
C SER A 20 0.30 0.85 1.68
N LEU A 21 -0.05 1.87 0.89
CA LEU A 21 0.01 1.82 -0.58
C LEU A 21 1.38 1.34 -1.09
N LEU A 22 2.47 1.72 -0.40
CA LEU A 22 3.82 1.36 -0.81
C LEU A 22 4.13 -0.14 -0.64
N ALA A 23 3.32 -0.87 0.14
CA ALA A 23 3.55 -2.29 0.38
C ALA A 23 3.30 -3.16 -0.86
N LEU A 24 2.62 -2.64 -1.89
CA LEU A 24 2.43 -3.33 -3.17
C LEU A 24 3.74 -3.69 -3.87
N ILE A 25 4.84 -2.99 -3.57
CA ILE A 25 6.18 -3.37 -4.06
C ILE A 25 6.62 -4.77 -3.60
N ASN A 26 6.04 -5.27 -2.51
CA ASN A 26 6.34 -6.58 -1.96
C ASN A 26 5.53 -7.71 -2.60
N ASP A 27 4.44 -7.40 -3.29
CA ASP A 27 3.58 -8.39 -3.97
C ASP A 27 4.08 -8.65 -5.41
N THR A 28 5.27 -9.23 -5.51
CA THR A 28 5.98 -9.43 -6.78
C THR A 28 5.30 -10.43 -7.72
N GLU A 29 4.44 -11.29 -7.19
CA GLU A 29 3.45 -12.03 -7.95
C GLU A 29 2.10 -11.41 -7.56
N PRO A 30 1.34 -10.77 -8.45
CA PRO A 30 0.16 -9.99 -8.09
C PRO A 30 -0.96 -10.89 -7.54
N LYS A 31 -0.89 -11.21 -6.24
CA LYS A 31 -1.87 -12.02 -5.51
C LYS A 31 -2.85 -11.12 -4.75
N VAL A 32 -2.56 -9.83 -4.65
CA VAL A 32 -3.38 -8.81 -3.99
C VAL A 32 -4.01 -7.91 -5.04
N GLU A 33 -5.32 -7.71 -4.96
CA GLU A 33 -6.02 -6.72 -5.76
C GLU A 33 -5.94 -5.36 -5.06
N PHE A 34 -5.52 -4.33 -5.79
CA PHE A 34 -5.51 -2.96 -5.30
C PHE A 34 -6.80 -2.23 -5.70
N LEU A 35 -7.56 -1.80 -4.70
CA LEU A 35 -8.74 -0.97 -4.87
C LEU A 35 -8.50 0.39 -4.22
N MET A 36 -8.82 1.46 -4.94
CA MET A 36 -8.75 2.82 -4.43
C MET A 36 -10.13 3.45 -4.45
N ASP A 37 -10.56 3.95 -3.31
CA ASP A 37 -11.82 4.70 -3.19
C ASP A 37 -11.77 5.94 -4.09
N ASP A 38 -12.85 6.17 -4.83
CA ASP A 38 -12.97 7.31 -5.74
C ASP A 38 -12.81 8.65 -5.01
N ASP A 39 -13.35 8.78 -3.80
CA ASP A 39 -13.27 10.01 -3.00
C ASP A 39 -11.81 10.34 -2.62
N ILE A 40 -11.01 9.29 -2.38
CA ILE A 40 -9.58 9.44 -2.17
C ILE A 40 -8.91 9.73 -3.52
N TRP A 41 -9.23 8.99 -4.58
CA TRP A 41 -8.60 9.16 -5.89
C TRP A 41 -8.76 10.57 -6.47
N GLN A 42 -9.87 11.27 -6.21
CA GLN A 42 -10.06 12.65 -6.67
C GLN A 42 -9.13 13.68 -5.99
N GLN A 43 -8.44 13.31 -4.90
CA GLN A 43 -7.52 14.21 -4.22
C GLN A 43 -6.22 14.45 -5.01
N ARG A 44 -5.58 15.60 -4.75
CA ARG A 44 -4.31 15.98 -5.40
C ARG A 44 -3.09 15.22 -4.85
N ALA A 45 -3.20 14.75 -3.61
CA ALA A 45 -2.16 14.00 -2.92
C ALA A 45 -2.80 13.03 -1.92
N PHE A 46 -2.06 11.99 -1.58
CA PHE A 46 -2.45 10.95 -0.64
C PHE A 46 -1.43 10.83 0.47
N GLN A 47 -1.88 10.37 1.64
CA GLN A 47 -1.02 10.09 2.77
C GLN A 47 -0.87 8.58 2.96
N CYS A 48 0.34 8.13 3.25
CA CYS A 48 0.61 6.73 3.56
C CYS A 48 1.82 6.59 4.49
N HIS A 49 1.87 5.49 5.24
CA HIS A 49 3.04 5.13 6.03
C HIS A 49 4.16 4.55 5.14
N PRO A 50 5.44 4.90 5.30
CA PRO A 50 6.51 4.31 4.51
C PRO A 50 6.91 2.92 5.05
N LEU A 51 5.98 1.97 4.99
CA LEU A 51 6.14 0.57 5.45
C LEU A 51 6.33 0.40 6.98
N LEU A 52 6.55 1.50 7.70
CA LEU A 52 6.56 1.60 9.16
C LEU A 52 5.65 2.75 9.57
N ASN A 53 4.96 2.59 10.70
CA ASN A 53 3.93 3.54 11.17
C ASN A 53 4.49 4.70 12.01
N THR A 54 5.79 4.97 11.90
CA THR A 54 6.49 6.04 12.61
C THR A 54 6.49 7.36 11.84
N GLU A 55 6.18 7.31 10.54
CA GLU A 55 6.21 8.45 9.64
C GLU A 55 4.99 8.44 8.71
N THR A 56 4.68 9.60 8.12
CA THR A 56 3.63 9.73 7.11
C THR A 56 4.18 10.48 5.92
N TYR A 57 4.13 9.85 4.74
CA TYR A 57 4.53 10.46 3.48
C TYR A 57 3.32 11.07 2.80
N VAL A 58 3.53 12.22 2.16
CA VAL A 58 2.55 12.83 1.25
C VAL A 58 2.99 12.56 -0.19
N LEU A 59 2.22 11.76 -0.91
CA LEU A 59 2.45 11.42 -2.30
C LEU A 59 1.52 12.23 -3.19
N THR A 60 2.06 13.00 -4.14
CA THR A 60 1.21 13.59 -5.18
C THR A 60 0.57 12.47 -6.01
N LYS A 61 -0.59 12.74 -6.62
CA LYS A 61 -1.28 11.78 -7.48
C LYS A 61 -0.37 11.18 -8.56
N ARG A 62 0.53 11.99 -9.13
CA ARG A 62 1.55 11.54 -10.09
C ARG A 62 2.53 10.52 -9.47
N LYS A 63 3.02 10.76 -8.25
CA LYS A 63 3.93 9.83 -7.57
C LYS A 63 3.20 8.55 -7.12
N ALA A 64 1.94 8.65 -6.75
CA ALA A 64 1.14 7.51 -6.32
C ALA A 64 0.94 6.48 -7.41
N LEU A 65 0.91 6.88 -8.69
CA LEU A 65 0.89 5.96 -9.85
C LEU A 65 2.05 4.96 -9.89
N ILE A 66 3.04 5.07 -9.01
CA ILE A 66 4.10 4.08 -8.83
C ILE A 66 3.55 2.67 -8.58
N PHE A 67 2.33 2.52 -8.04
CA PHE A 67 1.71 1.19 -7.92
C PHE A 67 1.60 0.46 -9.27
N LYS A 68 1.45 1.18 -10.38
CA LYS A 68 1.47 0.58 -11.74
C LYS A 68 2.78 -0.08 -12.09
N ALA A 69 3.90 0.46 -11.60
CA ALA A 69 5.21 -0.15 -11.79
C ALA A 69 5.38 -1.45 -10.98
N THR A 70 4.51 -1.70 -10.00
CA THR A 70 4.50 -2.93 -9.20
C THR A 70 3.64 -4.04 -9.82
N GLY A 71 3.00 -3.78 -10.97
CA GLY A 71 2.09 -4.73 -11.62
C GLY A 71 0.64 -4.69 -11.11
N HIS A 72 0.27 -3.62 -10.38
CA HIS A 72 -1.07 -3.36 -9.83
C HIS A 72 -1.77 -2.18 -10.52
#